data_AF-A0A5J9TE45-F1
#
_entry.id   AF-A0A5J9TE45-F1
#
_cell.length_a   1.000
_cell.length_b   1.000
_cell.length_c   1.000
_cell.angle_alpha   90.00
_cell.angle_beta   90.00
_cell.angle_gamma   90.00
#
_symmetry.space_group_name_H-M   'P 1'
#
loop_
_entity.id
_entity.type
_entity.pdbx_description
1 polymer ?
#
loop_
_entity_poly.entity_id
_entity_poly.type
_entity_poly.pdbx_seq_one_letter_code
_entity_poly.pdbx_strand_id
1 'polypeptide(L)'
;MQEKKISAIRKIAKVLYSHQRDGNCCGVLPIVIDRGMGIECDIPVENKDGMTRSMIFKLISSLDERFQILSYLVKFWAKVQDLNSQRELTMSSMSIISLVAFHLQ
;
A
#
# COMPACT_ATOMS: atom_id res chain seq x y z
N MET A 1 -1.77 22.84 9.59
CA MET A 1 -2.20 21.59 8.91
C MET A 1 -1.55 20.34 9.52
N GLN A 2 -0.24 20.38 9.80
CA GLN A 2 0.52 19.27 10.37
C GLN A 2 0.04 18.83 11.77
N GLU A 3 -0.35 19.77 12.63
CA GLU A 3 -0.92 19.45 13.96
C GLU A 3 -2.25 18.70 13.88
N LYS A 4 -3.10 19.01 12.88
CA LYS A 4 -4.36 18.30 12.65
C LYS A 4 -4.10 16.85 12.21
N LYS A 5 -3.11 16.62 11.34
CA LYS A 5 -2.68 15.26 10.93
C LYS A 5 -2.14 14.46 12.11
N ILE A 6 -1.25 15.05 12.91
CA ILE A 6 -0.69 14.40 14.10
C ILE A 6 -1.81 14.09 15.11
N SER A 7 -2.76 15.00 15.30
CA SER A 7 -3.94 14.77 16.16
C SER A 7 -4.81 13.62 15.65
N ALA A 8 -5.06 13.54 14.34
CA ALA A 8 -5.81 12.44 13.72
C ALA A 8 -5.08 11.09 13.89
N ILE A 9 -3.76 11.04 13.62
CA ILE A 9 -2.93 9.86 13.84
C ILE A 9 -3.00 9.41 15.31
N ARG A 10 -2.90 10.34 16.26
CA ARG A 10 -3.01 10.03 17.70
C ARG A 10 -4.39 9.49 18.08
N LYS A 11 -5.48 10.01 17.49
CA LYS A 11 -6.84 9.50 17.73
C LYS A 11 -7.00 8.08 17.18
N ILE A 12 -6.55 7.83 15.96
CA ILE A 12 -6.57 6.51 15.33
C ILE A 12 -5.73 5.52 16.14
N ALA A 13 -4.52 5.91 16.54
CA ALA A 13 -3.66 5.08 17.38
C ALA A 13 -4.34 4.70 18.71
N LYS A 14 -5.01 5.64 19.39
CA LYS A 14 -5.75 5.34 20.63
C LYS A 14 -6.84 4.28 20.42
N VAL A 15 -7.57 4.34 19.32
CA VAL A 15 -8.59 3.33 18.97
C VAL A 15 -7.92 2.00 18.65
N LEU A 16 -6.84 1.98 17.88
CA LEU A 16 -6.12 0.75 17.58
C LEU A 16 -5.52 0.09 18.83
N TYR A 17 -5.01 0.89 19.77
CA TYR A 17 -4.50 0.41 21.06
C TYR A 17 -5.59 -0.26 21.91
N SER A 18 -6.85 0.20 21.86
CA SER A 18 -7.92 -0.47 22.60
C SER A 18 -8.20 -1.86 22.03
N HIS A 19 -8.22 -2.00 20.70
CA HIS A 19 -8.44 -3.29 20.02
C HIS A 19 -7.22 -4.22 20.09
N GLN A 20 -6.01 -3.69 20.29
CA GLN A 20 -4.81 -4.50 20.54
C GLN A 20 -4.90 -5.24 21.87
N ARG A 21 -5.54 -4.67 22.91
CA ARG A 21 -5.71 -5.33 24.21
C ARG A 21 -6.62 -6.55 24.14
N ASP A 22 -7.53 -6.57 23.16
CA ASP A 22 -8.42 -7.69 22.89
C ASP A 22 -7.76 -8.79 22.03
N GLY A 23 -6.50 -8.58 21.60
CA GLY A 23 -5.68 -9.58 20.90
C GLY A 23 -5.71 -9.52 19.37
N ASN A 24 -6.55 -8.67 18.77
CA ASN A 24 -6.78 -8.68 17.32
C ASN A 24 -5.67 -8.00 16.50
N CYS A 25 -4.98 -6.99 17.04
CA CYS A 25 -3.99 -6.21 16.29
C CYS A 25 -2.62 -6.15 16.99
N CYS A 26 -1.56 -5.93 16.22
CA CYS A 26 -0.19 -5.72 16.66
C CYS A 26 0.47 -4.62 15.81
N GLY A 27 1.31 -3.77 16.40
CA GLY A 27 1.94 -2.65 15.69
C GLY A 27 1.06 -1.41 15.71
N VAL A 28 1.58 -0.33 16.29
CA VAL A 28 0.81 0.90 16.46
C VAL A 28 1.68 2.07 16.04
N LEU A 29 1.46 2.49 14.78
CA LEU A 29 1.99 3.65 14.03
C LEU A 29 3.10 3.33 13.01
N PRO A 30 2.96 3.63 11.70
CA PRO A 30 1.77 3.81 10.84
C PRO A 30 1.34 2.51 10.12
N ILE A 31 1.79 1.36 10.62
CA ILE A 31 1.52 0.02 10.08
C ILE A 31 0.77 -0.75 11.17
N VAL A 32 -0.38 -1.31 10.82
CA VAL A 32 -1.19 -2.18 11.68
C VAL A 32 -1.10 -3.59 11.15
N ILE A 33 -0.75 -4.54 12.01
CA ILE A 33 -0.70 -5.97 11.67
C ILE A 33 -1.89 -6.65 12.34
N ASP A 34 -2.78 -7.23 11.53
CA ASP A 34 -3.84 -8.09 12.04
C ASP A 34 -3.26 -9.45 12.46
N ARG A 35 -3.42 -9.85 13.72
CA ARG A 35 -2.84 -11.11 14.21
C ARG A 35 -3.63 -12.34 13.77
N GLY A 36 -4.91 -12.18 13.44
CA GLY A 36 -5.74 -13.29 12.99
C GLY A 36 -5.34 -13.80 11.61
N MET A 37 -5.02 -12.88 10.70
CA MET A 37 -4.70 -13.20 9.29
C MET A 37 -3.25 -12.93 8.90
N GLY A 38 -2.46 -12.26 9.74
CA GLY A 38 -1.08 -11.87 9.40
C GLY A 38 -1.00 -10.78 8.32
N ILE A 39 -2.05 -9.98 8.16
CA ILE A 39 -2.13 -8.92 7.15
C ILE A 39 -1.56 -7.63 7.72
N GLU A 40 -0.56 -7.06 7.05
CA GLU A 40 -0.03 -5.73 7.34
C GLU A 40 -0.80 -4.66 6.55
N CYS A 41 -1.21 -3.60 7.23
CA CYS A 41 -2.02 -2.52 6.69
C CYS A 41 -1.39 -1.16 7.00
N ASP A 42 -1.12 -0.38 5.95
CA ASP A 42 -0.73 1.02 6.07
C ASP A 42 -1.96 1.92 6.23
N ILE A 43 -1.93 2.85 7.19
CA ILE A 43 -3.02 3.83 7.39
C ILE A 43 -2.50 5.25 7.15
N PRO A 44 -2.51 5.72 5.88
CA PRO A 44 -2.06 7.06 5.57
C PRO A 44 -3.14 8.10 5.88
N VAL A 45 -2.77 9.20 6.55
CA VAL A 45 -3.69 10.31 6.85
C VAL A 45 -3.64 11.37 5.75
N GLU A 46 -4.79 11.59 5.09
CA GLU A 46 -4.98 12.57 4.01
C GLU A 46 -4.02 12.40 2.82
N ASN A 47 -3.70 11.17 2.42
CA ASN A 47 -2.87 10.89 1.25
C ASN A 47 -3.67 11.00 -0.07
N LYS A 48 -4.00 12.24 -0.44
CA LYS A 48 -4.74 12.55 -1.69
C LYS A 48 -4.00 12.06 -2.93
N ASP A 49 -2.68 12.19 -2.96
CA ASP A 49 -1.87 11.75 -4.10
C ASP A 49 -1.93 10.23 -4.30
N GLY A 50 -1.87 9.47 -3.20
CA GLY A 50 -2.03 8.01 -3.22
C GLY A 50 -3.42 7.58 -3.70
N MET A 51 -4.47 8.31 -3.31
CA MET A 51 -5.82 8.08 -3.81
C MET A 51 -5.93 8.35 -5.31
N THR A 52 -5.44 9.50 -5.78
CA THR A 52 -5.48 9.86 -7.20
C THR A 52 -4.72 8.85 -8.06
N ARG A 53 -3.52 8.43 -7.64
CA ARG A 53 -2.73 7.42 -8.37
C ARG A 53 -3.44 6.07 -8.44
N SER A 54 -4.03 5.64 -7.33
CA SER A 54 -4.82 4.39 -7.30
C SER A 54 -6.04 4.46 -8.23
N MET A 55 -6.68 5.63 -8.33
CA MET A 55 -7.81 5.84 -9.21
C MET A 55 -7.41 5.81 -10.70
N ILE A 56 -6.26 6.40 -11.04
CA ILE A 56 -5.70 6.33 -12.41
C ILE A 56 -5.41 4.88 -12.80
N PHE A 57 -4.74 4.11 -11.93
CA PHE A 57 -4.48 2.70 -12.25
C PHE A 57 -5.75 1.87 -12.34
N LYS A 58 -6.76 2.14 -11.51
CA LYS A 58 -8.06 1.50 -11.64
C LYS A 58 -8.71 1.81 -12.99
N LEU A 59 -8.60 3.06 -13.46
CA LEU A 59 -9.10 3.45 -14.78
C LEU A 59 -8.35 2.71 -15.89
N ILE A 60 -7.02 2.68 -15.86
CA ILE A 60 -6.21 1.96 -16.87
C ILE A 60 -6.55 0.47 -16.88
N SER A 61 -6.65 -0.19 -15.71
CA SER A 61 -7.09 -1.59 -15.63
C SER A 61 -8.49 -1.83 -16.17
N SER A 62 -9.38 -0.84 -16.11
CA SER A 62 -10.73 -0.95 -16.70
C SER A 62 -10.76 -0.75 -18.22
N LEU A 63 -9.73 -0.10 -18.77
CA LEU A 63 -9.57 0.10 -20.21
C LEU A 63 -8.91 -1.10 -20.87
N ASP A 64 -7.95 -1.74 -20.19
CA ASP A 64 -7.23 -2.91 -20.70
C ASP A 64 -7.03 -3.96 -19.60
N GLU A 65 -7.70 -5.10 -19.71
CA GLU A 65 -7.56 -6.21 -18.77
C GLU A 65 -6.14 -6.81 -18.76
N ARG A 66 -5.40 -6.70 -19.86
CA ARG A 66 -4.03 -7.22 -19.99
C ARG A 66 -3.07 -6.45 -19.09
N PHE A 67 -3.36 -5.17 -18.84
CA PHE A 67 -2.59 -4.34 -17.91
C PHE A 67 -2.63 -4.93 -16.49
N GLN A 68 -3.78 -5.45 -16.05
CA GLN A 68 -3.90 -6.09 -14.74
C GLN A 68 -3.09 -7.39 -14.70
N ILE A 69 -3.24 -8.26 -15.71
CA ILE A 69 -2.54 -9.55 -15.80
C ILE A 69 -1.02 -9.33 -15.81
N LEU A 70 -0.53 -8.44 -16.67
CA LEU A 70 0.88 -8.13 -16.80
C LEU A 70 1.43 -7.47 -15.52
N SER A 71 0.67 -6.57 -14.89
CA SER A 71 1.05 -5.98 -13.60
C SER A 71 1.23 -7.04 -12.51
N TYR A 72 0.36 -8.05 -12.43
CA TYR A 72 0.53 -9.16 -11.49
C TYR A 72 1.75 -10.01 -11.82
N LEU A 73 1.97 -10.35 -13.08
CA LEU A 73 3.12 -11.14 -13.52
C LEU A 73 4.45 -10.45 -13.19
N VAL A 74 4.60 -9.18 -13.56
CA VAL A 74 5.83 -8.42 -13.32
C VAL A 74 6.05 -8.18 -11.82
N LYS A 75 4.98 -7.93 -11.05
CA LYS A 75 5.08 -7.83 -9.58
C LYS A 75 5.53 -9.15 -8.95
N PHE A 76 4.97 -10.28 -9.41
CA PHE A 76 5.36 -11.59 -8.89
C PHE A 76 6.80 -11.92 -9.26
N TRP A 77 7.19 -11.69 -10.51
CA TRP A 77 8.58 -11.84 -10.97
C TRP A 77 9.54 -10.98 -10.12
N ALA A 78 9.23 -9.70 -9.92
CA ALA A 78 10.06 -8.80 -9.10
C ALA A 78 10.15 -9.27 -7.64
N LYS A 79 9.08 -9.84 -7.08
CA LYS A 79 9.10 -10.43 -5.73
C LYS A 79 9.99 -11.66 -5.65
N VAL A 80 9.96 -12.55 -6.65
CA VAL A 80 10.78 -13.77 -6.69
C VAL A 80 12.27 -13.46 -6.88
N GLN A 81 12.59 -12.39 -7.62
CA GLN A 81 13.96 -11.92 -7.82
C GLN A 81 14.50 -11.05 -6.67
N ASP A 82 13.74 -10.90 -5.57
CA ASP A 82 14.01 -10.00 -4.44
C ASP A 82 14.20 -8.51 -4.83
N LEU A 83 13.68 -8.12 -6.00
CA LEU A 83 13.67 -6.75 -6.51
C LEU A 83 12.50 -5.92 -5.95
N ASN A 84 11.88 -6.32 -4.85
CA ASN A 84 10.71 -5.64 -4.25
C ASN A 84 10.87 -5.45 -2.73
N SER A 85 12.10 -5.39 -2.23
CA SER A 85 12.42 -5.05 -0.85
C SER A 85 12.92 -3.60 -0.79
N GLN A 86 12.11 -2.69 -0.21
CA GLN A 86 12.49 -1.27 0.00
C GLN A 86 13.75 -1.08 0.85
N ARG A 87 14.32 -2.16 1.41
CA ARG A 87 15.56 -2.17 2.18
C ARG A 87 16.82 -2.20 1.28
N GLU A 88 16.71 -2.54 0.00
CA GLU A 88 17.85 -2.77 -0.91
C GLU A 88 17.86 -1.91 -2.20
N LEU A 89 17.22 -0.73 -2.23
CA LEU A 89 17.17 0.17 -3.40
C LEU A 89 16.40 -0.38 -4.63
N THR A 90 15.41 -1.25 -4.42
CA THR A 90 14.63 -1.81 -5.52
C THR A 90 13.37 -0.98 -5.85
N MET A 91 12.90 -1.07 -7.10
CA MET A 91 11.76 -0.31 -7.62
C MET A 91 10.49 -0.52 -6.78
N SER A 92 9.83 0.57 -6.37
CA SER A 92 8.56 0.46 -5.65
C SER A 92 7.53 -0.29 -6.50
N SER A 93 6.57 -0.97 -5.86
CA SER A 93 5.44 -1.59 -6.58
C SER A 93 4.72 -0.59 -7.50
N MET A 94 4.71 0.70 -7.16
CA MET A 94 4.18 1.77 -8.02
C MET A 94 5.02 2.00 -9.28
N SER A 95 6.35 1.98 -9.15
CA SER A 95 7.29 2.11 -10.27
C SER A 95 7.15 0.94 -11.26
N ILE A 96 6.95 -0.28 -10.75
CA ILE A 96 6.70 -1.47 -11.57
C ILE A 96 5.39 -1.33 -12.36
N ILE A 97 4.32 -0.87 -11.71
CA ILE A 97 3.02 -0.69 -12.37
C ILE A 97 3.10 0.42 -13.44
N SER A 98 3.81 1.52 -13.17
CA SER A 98 4.03 2.56 -14.18
C SER A 98 4.82 2.05 -15.39
N LEU A 99 5.81 1.17 -15.18
CA LEU A 99 6.58 0.55 -16.27
C LEU A 99 5.70 -0.32 -17.16
N VAL A 100 4.80 -1.10 -16.56
CA VAL A 100 3.83 -1.93 -17.29
C VAL A 100 2.85 -1.05 -18.08
N ALA A 101 2.41 0.07 -17.51
CA ALA A 101 1.52 1.00 -18.21
C ALA A 101 2.22 1.59 -19.44
N PHE A 102 3.46 2.03 -19.29
CA PHE A 102 4.27 2.57 -20.38
C PHE A 102 4.54 1.53 -21.49
N HIS A 103 4.77 0.27 -21.13
CA HIS A 103 5.01 -0.79 -22.11
C HIS A 103 3.80 -1.08 -23.03
N LEU A 104 2.58 -0.77 -22.57
CA LEU A 104 1.34 -1.00 -23.32
C LEU A 104 0.85 0.23 -24.11
N GLN A 105 1.55 1.37 -24.01
CA GLN A 105 1.30 2.58 -24.82
C GLN A 105 1.84 2.41 -26.24
#